data_AF-A0A6N2LFX9-F1
#
_entry.id   AF-A0A6N2LFX9-F1
#
_cell.length_a   1.000
_cell.length_b   1.000
_cell.length_c   1.000
_cell.angle_alpha   90.00
_cell.angle_beta   90.00
_cell.angle_gamma   90.00
#
_symmetry.space_group_name_H-M   'P 1'
#
loop_
_entity.id
_entity.type
_entity.pdbx_description
1 polymer ?
#
loop_
_entity_poly.entity_id
_entity_poly.type
_entity_poly.pdbx_seq_one_letter_code
_entity_poly.pdbx_strand_id
1 'polypeptide(L)'
;MATHVEEREIQKKYWMDNISDLSVNAMMLDSKASELDKEERPEILSLLPPYEGKSVLELGAGIGRFTGNWHRRLAKLWLWTSLRVQ
;
A
#
# COMPACT_ATOMS: atom_id res chain seq x y z
N MET A 1 -1.97 -4.31 27.90
CA MET A 1 -2.48 -4.13 26.53
C MET A 1 -2.58 -2.64 26.28
N ALA A 2 -2.02 -2.15 25.18
CA ALA A 2 -2.10 -0.73 24.84
C ALA A 2 -3.57 -0.33 24.63
N THR A 3 -3.91 0.92 24.96
CA THR A 3 -5.23 1.46 24.61
C THR A 3 -5.35 1.65 23.09
N HIS A 4 -6.57 1.70 22.53
CA HIS A 4 -6.74 1.91 21.08
C HIS A 4 -6.05 3.18 20.54
N VAL A 5 -5.96 4.23 21.36
CA VAL A 5 -5.26 5.48 21.01
C VAL A 5 -3.76 5.27 20.99
N GLU A 6 -3.23 4.58 22.01
CA GLU A 6 -1.81 4.27 22.12
C GLU A 6 -1.34 3.35 20.99
N GLU A 7 -2.14 2.34 20.62
CA GLU A 7 -1.86 1.46 19.48
C GLU A 7 -1.78 2.23 18.16
N ARG A 8 -2.69 3.19 17.93
CA ARG A 8 -2.67 4.04 16.72
C ARG A 8 -1.37 4.84 16.63
N GLU A 9 -0.91 5.43 17.74
CA GLU A 9 0.31 6.22 17.74
C GLU A 9 1.56 5.36 17.57
N ILE A 10 1.61 4.17 18.19
CA ILE A 10 2.72 3.22 18.00
C ILE A 10 2.84 2.81 16.53
N GLN A 11 1.74 2.40 15.90
CA GLN A 11 1.75 1.97 14.50
C GLN A 11 2.08 3.11 13.54
N LYS A 12 1.55 4.32 13.80
CA LYS A 12 1.86 5.52 13.00
C LYS A 12 3.34 5.86 13.08
N LYS A 13 3.89 5.90 14.31
CA LYS A 13 5.30 6.22 14.55
C LYS A 13 6.23 5.23 13.86
N TYR A 14 5.94 3.94 13.95
CA TYR A 14 6.72 2.91 13.25
C TYR A 14 6.85 3.20 11.75
N TRP A 15 5.74 3.50 11.07
CA TRP A 15 5.79 3.82 9.64
C TRP A 15 6.50 5.14 9.34
N MET A 16 6.33 6.17 10.18
CA MET A 16 7.02 7.44 9.99
C MET A 16 8.55 7.32 10.17
N ASP A 17 8.99 6.51 11.12
CA ASP A 17 10.42 6.36 11.46
C ASP A 17 11.15 5.42 10.47
N ASN A 18 10.45 4.45 9.86
CA ASN A 18 11.06 3.43 8.99
C ASN A 18 10.96 3.72 7.49
N ILE A 19 10.17 4.71 7.07
CA ILE A 19 10.15 5.16 5.67
C ILE A 19 11.22 6.24 5.49
N SER A 20 12.40 5.83 5.02
CA SER A 20 13.52 6.75 4.75
C SER A 20 13.34 7.55 3.45
N ASP A 21 12.61 7.00 2.48
CA ASP A 21 12.30 7.63 1.20
C ASP A 21 10.98 7.11 0.59
N LEU A 22 10.53 7.71 -0.51
CA LEU A 22 9.33 7.29 -1.24
C LEU A 22 9.63 6.18 -2.27
N SER A 23 10.34 5.12 -1.85
CA SER A 23 10.73 4.01 -2.72
C SER A 23 10.00 2.70 -2.40
N VAL A 24 10.04 1.75 -3.35
CA VAL A 24 9.54 0.38 -3.13
C VAL A 24 10.32 -0.33 -2.02
N ASN A 25 11.62 -0.06 -1.90
CA ASN A 25 12.47 -0.66 -0.88
C ASN A 25 12.09 -0.19 0.53
N ALA A 26 11.86 1.11 0.71
CA ALA A 26 11.37 1.64 1.99
C ALA A 26 9.95 1.16 2.31
N MET A 27 9.09 0.98 1.30
CA MET A 27 7.73 0.48 1.51
C MET A 27 7.70 -1.02 1.89
N MET A 28 8.60 -1.83 1.31
CA MET A 28 8.69 -3.27 1.60
C MET A 28 9.65 -3.59 2.76
N LEU A 29 10.35 -2.58 3.30
CA LEU A 29 11.36 -2.72 4.34
C LEU A 29 12.45 -3.74 3.97
N ASP A 30 12.79 -3.83 2.68
CA ASP A 30 13.73 -4.82 2.13
C ASP A 30 14.62 -4.17 1.05
N SER A 31 15.93 -4.44 1.10
CA SER A 31 16.91 -3.88 0.17
C SER A 31 16.86 -4.48 -1.24
N LYS A 32 16.25 -5.66 -1.40
CA LYS A 32 16.02 -6.39 -2.66
C LYS A 32 14.56 -6.34 -3.10
N ALA A 33 13.75 -5.45 -2.52
CA ALA A 33 12.34 -5.31 -2.83
C ALA A 33 12.05 -5.09 -4.33
N SER A 34 12.93 -4.41 -5.06
CA SER A 34 12.79 -4.23 -6.51
C SER A 34 12.82 -5.53 -7.32
N GLU A 35 13.53 -6.56 -6.85
CA GLU A 35 13.58 -7.86 -7.51
C GLU A 35 12.36 -8.71 -7.11
N LEU A 36 12.02 -8.72 -5.81
CA LEU A 36 10.84 -9.42 -5.31
C LEU A 36 9.55 -8.89 -5.95
N ASP A 37 9.43 -7.57 -6.10
CA ASP A 37 8.26 -6.92 -6.68
C ASP A 37 8.01 -7.32 -8.15
N LYS A 38 9.04 -7.70 -8.91
CA LYS A 38 8.87 -8.19 -10.30
C LYS A 38 8.09 -9.50 -10.36
N GLU A 39 8.23 -10.35 -9.34
CA GLU A 39 7.60 -11.67 -9.26
C GLU A 39 6.31 -11.63 -8.43
N GLU A 40 6.36 -11.02 -7.24
CA GLU A 40 5.24 -10.95 -6.29
C GLU A 40 4.06 -10.14 -6.87
N ARG A 41 4.33 -9.01 -7.53
CA ARG A 41 3.28 -8.11 -8.01
C ARG A 41 2.32 -8.79 -9.00
N PRO A 42 2.76 -9.43 -10.10
CA PRO A 42 1.85 -10.12 -11.00
C PRO A 42 1.14 -11.31 -10.34
N GLU A 43 1.79 -12.00 -9.41
CA GLU A 43 1.18 -13.09 -8.65
C GLU A 43 -0.01 -12.58 -7.82
N ILE A 44 0.19 -11.54 -7.00
CA ILE A 44 -0.88 -10.93 -6.18
C ILE A 44 -2.02 -10.41 -7.06
N LEU A 45 -1.71 -9.80 -8.21
CA LEU A 45 -2.72 -9.33 -9.17
C LEU A 45 -3.57 -10.47 -9.74
N SER A 46 -2.99 -11.66 -9.91
CA SER A 46 -3.69 -12.84 -10.43
C SER A 46 -4.67 -13.46 -9.42
N LEU A 47 -4.42 -13.25 -8.12
CA LEU A 47 -5.26 -13.76 -7.04
C LEU A 47 -6.51 -12.91 -6.78
N LEU A 48 -6.57 -11.71 -7.34
CA LEU A 48 -7.67 -10.79 -7.08
C LEU A 48 -8.94 -11.22 -7.82
N PRO A 49 -10.12 -11.14 -7.18
CA PRO A 49 -11.38 -11.51 -7.81
C PRO A 49 -11.68 -10.56 -8.97
N PRO A 50 -12.47 -10.95 -9.99
CA PRO A 50 -12.78 -10.08 -11.12
C PRO A 50 -13.29 -8.69 -10.69
N TYR A 51 -12.54 -7.64 -11.04
CA TYR A 51 -12.72 -6.27 -10.55
C TYR A 51 -13.00 -5.24 -11.66
N GLU A 52 -13.08 -5.69 -12.90
CA GLU A 52 -13.27 -4.82 -14.06
C GLU A 52 -14.65 -4.14 -14.04
N GLY A 53 -14.68 -2.83 -14.26
CA GLY A 53 -15.90 -2.01 -14.17
C GLY A 53 -16.45 -1.83 -12.75
N LYS A 54 -15.75 -2.33 -11.72
CA LYS A 54 -16.16 -2.16 -10.32
C LYS A 54 -15.48 -0.96 -9.68
N SER A 55 -16.03 -0.53 -8.55
CA SER A 55 -15.38 0.42 -7.65
C SER A 55 -14.46 -0.34 -6.69
N VAL A 56 -13.20 0.08 -6.59
CA VAL A 56 -12.19 -0.57 -5.73
C VAL A 56 -11.64 0.45 -4.73
N LEU A 57 -11.50 0.01 -3.48
CA LEU A 57 -10.88 0.76 -2.39
C LEU A 57 -9.55 0.08 -2.03
N GLU A 58 -8.44 0.82 -2.18
CA GLU A 58 -7.10 0.35 -1.81
C GLU A 58 -6.71 0.97 -0.46
N LEU A 59 -6.76 0.17 0.60
CA LEU A 59 -6.38 0.60 1.95
C LEU A 59 -4.87 0.44 2.12
N GLY A 60 -4.19 1.47 2.60
CA GLY A 60 -2.74 1.40 2.83
C GLY A 60 -1.93 1.34 1.52
N ALA A 61 -2.39 2.03 0.47
CA ALA A 61 -1.78 2.00 -0.87
C ALA A 61 -0.30 2.45 -0.91
N GLY A 62 0.20 3.09 0.15
CA GLY A 62 1.56 3.60 0.23
C GLY A 62 1.86 4.55 -0.91
N ILE A 63 2.94 4.27 -1.66
CA ILE A 63 3.34 5.01 -2.87
C ILE A 63 2.55 4.61 -4.13
N GLY A 64 1.62 3.65 -4.04
CA GLY A 64 0.77 3.23 -5.14
C GLY A 64 1.34 2.07 -5.98
N ARG A 65 1.98 1.09 -5.33
CA ARG A 65 2.61 -0.10 -5.96
C ARG A 65 1.66 -0.81 -6.92
N PHE A 66 0.41 -0.97 -6.50
CA PHE A 66 -0.62 -1.61 -7.31
C PHE A 66 -1.50 -0.59 -8.02
N THR A 67 -1.79 0.57 -7.41
CA THR A 67 -2.60 1.69 -7.92
C THR A 67 -2.46 1.94 -9.44
N GLY A 68 -1.24 1.99 -9.97
CA GLY A 68 -0.98 2.26 -11.38
C GLY A 68 -1.50 1.18 -12.35
N ASN A 69 -1.55 -0.08 -11.93
CA ASN A 69 -2.01 -1.20 -12.76
C ASN A 69 -3.55 -1.24 -12.90
N TRP A 70 -4.27 -0.65 -11.95
CA TRP A 70 -5.73 -0.69 -11.91
C TRP A 70 -6.42 0.40 -12.73
N HIS A 71 -5.76 1.55 -12.93
CA HIS A 71 -6.43 2.79 -13.34
C HIS A 71 -7.23 2.69 -14.65
N ARG A 72 -6.84 1.81 -15.58
CA ARG A 72 -7.57 1.62 -16.84
C ARG A 72 -8.76 0.66 -16.76
N ARG A 73 -8.91 -0.09 -15.65
CA ARG A 73 -9.88 -1.19 -15.51
C ARG A 73 -10.96 -0.92 -14.44
N LEU A 74 -10.81 0.16 -13.67
CA LEU A 74 -11.71 0.53 -12.59
C LEU A 74 -12.68 1.64 -12.99
N ALA A 75 -13.90 1.58 -12.43
CA ALA A 75 -14.87 2.67 -12.55
C ALA A 75 -14.51 3.85 -11.63
N LYS A 76 -14.05 3.56 -10.40
CA LYS A 76 -13.61 4.55 -9.39
C LYS A 76 -12.55 3.92 -8.47
N LEU A 77 -11.57 4.72 -8.07
CA LEU A 77 -10.51 4.34 -7.13
C LEU A 77 -10.45 5.32 -5.95
N TRP A 78 -10.42 4.78 -4.73
CA TRP A 78 -10.20 5.54 -3.50
C TRP A 78 -8.89 5.11 -2.86
N LEU A 79 -8.05 6.10 -2.51
CA LEU A 79 -6.76 5.89 -1.84
C LEU A 79 -6.85 6.38 -0.40
N TRP A 80 -6.58 5.49 0.56
CA TRP A 80 -6.41 5.88 1.96
C TRP A 80 -4.93 5.74 2.35
N THR A 81 -4.20 6.85 2.39
CA THR A 81 -2.84 6.90 2.94
C THR A 81 -2.87 7.54 4.33
N SER A 82 -2.24 6.88 5.31
CA SER A 82 -2.18 7.33 6.71
C SER A 82 -1.36 8.63 6.91
N LEU A 83 -0.72 9.13 5.84
CA LEU A 83 0.12 10.33 5.84
C LEU A 83 -0.67 11.65 5.65
N ARG A 84 -1.99 11.59 5.42
CA ARG A 84 -2.86 12.78 5.53
C ARG A 84 -3.63 12.76 6.85
N VAL A 85 -2.92 12.97 7.94
CA VAL A 85 -3.50 13.57 9.14
C VAL A 85 -2.62 14.78 9.46
N GLN A 86 -2.93 15.88 8.78
CA GLN A 86 -2.68 17.23 9.28
C GLN A 86 -3.85 17.60 10.19
#